data_AF-A0A821F1J2-F1
#
_entry.id   AF-A0A821F1J2-F1
#
_cell.length_a   1.000
_cell.length_b   1.000
_cell.length_c   1.000
_cell.angle_alpha   90.00
_cell.angle_beta   90.00
_cell.angle_gamma   90.00
#
_symmetry.space_group_name_H-M   'P 1'
#
loop_
_entity.id
_entity.type
_entity.pdbx_description
1 polymer ?
#
loop_
_entity_poly.entity_id
_entity_poly.type
_entity_poly.pdbx_seq_one_letter_code
_entity_poly.pdbx_strand_id
1 'polypeptide(L)'
;MNLEQFSNELLLYLFEFITPLDLFRTFYNLNSHFNDLILIYFQNYCFDFRSLSRQELQIICQNYIPLIFDKVIYLHLFDNDGTPGQGADFFNYNISLDQFTCLKALTLSSMEWHSKIDEFFSFGIQKLHHLTYLKLDDCYFINDDVNKTRQIIDQIWSLPKLICCYWNVKPYGDDYFYLPTVVSLSLQNLYIKNPEWKFKELSRLLVKTPNLQYFSTEFSHFAYNFNNDNKNKTKTSLRNLPLKRLKLTYLWSQNIDKSFEYNAKFILFKY
;
A
#
# COMPACT_ATOMS: atom_id res chain seq x y z
N MET A 1 -29.69 -28.31 19.18
CA MET A 1 -29.75 -26.95 18.61
C MET A 1 -28.90 -26.97 17.36
N ASN A 2 -29.47 -26.71 16.19
CA ASN A 2 -28.68 -26.76 14.94
C ASN A 2 -28.02 -25.39 14.75
N LEU A 3 -26.69 -25.38 14.61
CA LEU A 3 -25.91 -24.14 14.49
C LEU A 3 -26.34 -23.33 13.25
N GLU A 4 -26.84 -24.02 12.23
CA GLU A 4 -27.40 -23.46 10.99
C GLU A 4 -28.69 -22.64 11.20
N GLN A 5 -29.33 -22.75 12.37
CA GLN A 5 -30.55 -22.00 12.69
C GLN A 5 -30.27 -20.64 13.33
N PHE A 6 -29.01 -20.34 13.63
CA PHE A 6 -28.63 -19.01 14.10
C PHE A 6 -28.71 -17.98 12.99
N SER A 7 -29.03 -16.73 13.38
CA SER A 7 -28.99 -15.60 12.46
C SER A 7 -27.55 -15.35 11.99
N ASN A 8 -27.40 -14.95 10.72
CA ASN A 8 -26.10 -14.65 10.10
C ASN A 8 -25.29 -13.67 10.94
N GLU A 9 -25.95 -12.65 11.50
CA GLU A 9 -25.32 -11.63 12.34
C GLU A 9 -24.68 -12.24 13.59
N LEU A 10 -25.33 -13.25 14.19
CA LEU A 10 -24.82 -13.89 15.39
C LEU A 10 -23.66 -14.85 15.05
N LEU A 11 -23.74 -15.54 13.91
CA LEU A 11 -22.65 -16.37 13.40
C LEU A 11 -21.42 -15.54 13.04
N LEU A 12 -21.60 -14.41 12.35
CA LEU A 12 -20.51 -13.49 12.01
C LEU A 12 -19.90 -12.85 13.28
N TYR A 13 -20.73 -12.52 14.27
CA TYR A 13 -20.24 -12.06 15.57
C TYR A 13 -19.41 -13.13 16.27
N LEU A 14 -19.81 -14.40 16.21
CA LEU A 14 -19.00 -15.51 16.75
C LEU A 14 -17.67 -15.66 16.01
N PHE A 15 -17.65 -15.43 14.69
CA PHE A 15 -16.43 -15.54 13.88
C PHE A 15 -15.34 -14.54 14.31
N GLU A 16 -15.72 -13.39 14.87
CA GLU A 16 -14.76 -12.41 15.41
C GLU A 16 -13.88 -12.98 16.55
N PHE A 17 -14.34 -14.04 17.22
CA PHE A 17 -13.62 -14.68 18.33
C PHE A 17 -12.82 -15.92 17.89
N ILE A 18 -12.83 -16.26 16.60
CA ILE A 18 -12.23 -17.48 16.05
C ILE A 18 -11.09 -17.09 15.11
N THR A 19 -9.96 -17.79 15.20
CA THR A 19 -8.84 -17.53 14.29
C THR A 19 -9.25 -17.86 12.84
N PRO A 20 -8.66 -17.20 11.82
CA PRO A 20 -8.96 -17.53 10.44
C PRO A 20 -8.77 -19.02 10.12
N LEU A 21 -7.74 -19.66 10.68
CA LEU A 21 -7.52 -21.09 10.49
C LEU A 21 -8.64 -21.93 11.10
N ASP A 22 -9.00 -21.67 12.34
CA ASP A 22 -10.05 -22.44 13.03
C ASP A 22 -11.40 -22.23 12.34
N LEU A 23 -11.65 -21.04 11.80
CA LEU A 23 -12.82 -20.73 11.02
C LEU A 23 -12.91 -21.64 9.78
N PHE A 24 -11.83 -21.69 8.99
CA PHE A 24 -11.78 -22.56 7.81
C PHE A 24 -11.86 -24.03 8.20
N ARG A 25 -11.08 -24.48 9.20
CA ARG A 25 -11.08 -25.89 9.62
C ARG A 25 -12.45 -26.36 10.12
N THR A 26 -13.17 -25.50 10.83
CA THR A 26 -14.41 -25.87 11.51
C THR A 26 -15.62 -25.73 10.60
N PHE A 27 -15.69 -24.66 9.78
CA PHE A 27 -16.90 -24.29 9.07
C PHE A 27 -16.80 -24.41 7.53
N TYR A 28 -15.59 -24.44 6.97
CA TYR A 28 -15.43 -24.54 5.52
C TYR A 28 -15.83 -25.93 5.01
N ASN A 29 -16.60 -25.96 3.93
CA ASN A 29 -17.25 -27.14 3.35
C ASN A 29 -18.21 -27.88 4.28
N LEU A 30 -18.64 -27.26 5.39
CA LEU A 30 -19.69 -27.85 6.23
C LEU A 30 -21.04 -27.83 5.50
N ASN A 31 -21.39 -26.69 4.90
CA ASN A 31 -22.47 -26.54 3.93
C ASN A 31 -22.25 -25.23 3.11
N SER A 32 -23.08 -24.99 2.09
CA SER A 32 -22.98 -23.78 1.27
C SER A 32 -23.19 -22.49 2.07
N HIS A 33 -24.08 -22.52 3.06
CA HIS A 33 -24.40 -21.36 3.89
C HIS A 33 -23.19 -20.89 4.72
N PHE A 34 -22.47 -21.81 5.38
CA PHE A 34 -21.24 -21.46 6.10
C PHE A 34 -20.11 -21.03 5.18
N ASN A 35 -19.99 -21.63 3.99
CA ASN A 35 -19.04 -21.16 2.98
C ASN A 35 -19.32 -19.69 2.62
N ASP A 36 -20.59 -19.32 2.41
CA ASP A 36 -20.98 -17.94 2.12
C ASP A 36 -20.71 -17.00 3.31
N LEU A 37 -20.97 -17.44 4.54
CA LEU A 37 -20.67 -16.65 5.75
C LEU A 37 -19.18 -16.41 5.93
N ILE A 38 -18.33 -17.43 5.72
CA ILE A 38 -16.87 -17.30 5.77
C ILE A 38 -16.41 -16.27 4.73
N LEU A 39 -16.98 -16.30 3.53
CA LEU A 39 -16.68 -15.33 2.49
C LEU A 39 -17.11 -13.91 2.88
N ILE A 40 -18.33 -13.74 3.40
CA ILE A 40 -18.82 -12.44 3.89
C ILE A 40 -17.91 -11.92 5.00
N TYR A 41 -17.48 -12.78 5.90
CA TYR A 41 -16.53 -12.43 6.95
C TYR A 41 -15.22 -11.91 6.34
N PHE A 42 -14.54 -12.68 5.48
CA PHE A 42 -13.26 -12.24 4.90
C PHE A 42 -13.37 -11.12 3.84
N GLN A 43 -14.57 -10.77 3.38
CA GLN A 43 -14.78 -9.54 2.61
C GLN A 43 -14.78 -8.30 3.51
N ASN A 44 -15.30 -8.41 4.72
CA ASN A 44 -15.40 -7.30 5.67
C ASN A 44 -14.18 -7.19 6.59
N TYR A 45 -13.48 -8.29 6.83
CA TYR A 45 -12.34 -8.37 7.72
C TYR A 45 -11.07 -8.75 6.95
N CYS A 46 -9.93 -8.15 7.32
CA CYS A 46 -8.64 -8.44 6.71
C CYS A 46 -8.19 -9.86 7.02
N PHE A 47 -7.53 -10.51 6.04
CA PHE A 47 -6.62 -11.60 6.35
C PHE A 47 -5.45 -11.06 7.17
N ASP A 48 -5.54 -11.21 8.48
CA ASP A 48 -4.47 -10.86 9.39
C ASP A 48 -3.67 -12.12 9.74
N PHE A 49 -2.47 -12.21 9.18
CA PHE A 49 -1.59 -13.36 9.39
C PHE A 49 -0.70 -13.21 10.64
N ARG A 50 -0.74 -12.06 11.33
CA ARG A 50 0.21 -11.71 12.40
C ARG A 50 0.23 -12.68 13.59
N SER A 51 -0.87 -13.40 13.83
CA SER A 51 -0.98 -14.34 14.96
C SER A 51 -0.80 -15.80 14.57
N LEU A 52 -0.56 -16.11 13.29
CA LEU A 52 -0.44 -17.49 12.83
C LEU A 52 0.99 -17.99 12.97
N SER A 53 1.14 -19.25 13.37
CA SER A 53 2.41 -19.96 13.20
C SER A 53 2.68 -20.26 11.72
N ARG A 54 3.94 -20.55 11.36
CA ARG A 54 4.31 -20.89 9.97
C ARG A 54 3.55 -22.11 9.41
N GLN A 55 3.28 -23.12 10.25
CA GLN A 55 2.51 -24.29 9.83
C GLN A 55 1.06 -23.93 9.52
N GLU A 56 0.47 -23.06 10.33
CA GLU A 56 -0.90 -22.57 10.12
C GLU A 56 -0.98 -21.71 8.86
N LEU A 57 0.00 -20.81 8.66
CA LEU A 57 0.13 -20.03 7.44
C LEU A 57 0.23 -20.94 6.21
N GLN A 58 1.08 -21.97 6.24
CA GLN A 58 1.20 -22.93 5.15
C GLN A 58 -0.15 -23.60 4.85
N ILE A 59 -0.86 -24.08 5.87
CA ILE A 59 -2.16 -24.75 5.71
C ILE A 59 -3.18 -23.81 5.09
N ILE A 60 -3.25 -22.55 5.55
CA ILE A 60 -4.15 -21.54 4.98
C ILE A 60 -3.81 -21.25 3.53
N CYS A 61 -2.53 -20.98 3.26
CA CYS A 61 -2.05 -20.61 1.95
C CYS A 61 -2.22 -21.74 0.91
N GLN A 62 -2.03 -22.99 1.30
CA GLN A 62 -2.11 -24.13 0.37
C GLN A 62 -3.54 -24.66 0.19
N ASN A 63 -4.38 -24.61 1.23
CA ASN A 63 -5.68 -25.30 1.19
C ASN A 63 -6.88 -24.36 1.07
N TYR A 64 -6.81 -23.14 1.61
CA TYR A 64 -8.00 -22.29 1.76
C TYR A 64 -7.95 -21.02 0.91
N ILE A 65 -6.82 -20.31 0.90
CA ILE A 65 -6.64 -19.08 0.10
C ILE A 65 -6.93 -19.32 -1.40
N PRO A 66 -6.49 -20.42 -2.02
CA PRO A 66 -6.76 -20.65 -3.44
C PRO A 66 -8.25 -20.75 -3.80
N LEU A 67 -9.09 -21.08 -2.83
CA LEU A 67 -10.54 -21.24 -3.02
C LEU A 67 -11.28 -19.91 -3.03
N ILE A 68 -10.59 -18.82 -2.67
CA ILE A 68 -11.19 -17.50 -2.45
C ILE A 68 -10.40 -16.35 -3.10
N PHE A 69 -9.38 -16.65 -3.90
CA PHE A 69 -8.53 -15.63 -4.56
C PHE A 69 -9.33 -14.52 -5.24
N ASP A 70 -10.37 -14.91 -5.97
CA ASP A 70 -11.27 -14.04 -6.73
C ASP A 70 -12.25 -13.25 -5.86
N LYS A 71 -12.24 -13.45 -4.53
CA LYS A 71 -13.17 -12.82 -3.58
C LYS A 71 -12.49 -11.92 -2.57
N VAL A 72 -11.17 -12.02 -2.39
CA VAL A 72 -10.43 -11.16 -1.47
C VAL A 72 -10.33 -9.75 -2.04
N ILE A 73 -10.84 -8.77 -1.29
CA ILE A 73 -10.82 -7.36 -1.67
C ILE A 73 -9.73 -6.55 -0.95
N TYR A 74 -9.23 -7.06 0.18
CA TYR A 74 -8.17 -6.43 0.96
C TYR A 74 -7.15 -7.48 1.41
N LEU A 75 -5.87 -7.17 1.22
CA LEU A 75 -4.76 -8.02 1.63
C LEU A 75 -3.71 -7.18 2.34
N HIS A 76 -3.31 -7.63 3.53
CA HIS A 76 -2.22 -7.06 4.29
C HIS A 76 -1.18 -8.14 4.58
N LEU A 77 0.02 -7.98 4.00
CA LEU A 77 1.18 -8.80 4.35
C LEU A 77 2.12 -7.98 5.23
N PHE A 78 2.56 -8.60 6.31
CA PHE A 78 3.42 -7.97 7.31
C PHE A 78 4.54 -8.91 7.70
N ASP A 79 5.75 -8.37 7.82
CA ASP A 79 6.93 -9.11 8.28
C ASP A 79 7.57 -8.31 9.41
N ASN A 80 7.41 -8.73 10.66
CA ASN A 80 7.96 -8.02 11.83
C ASN A 80 8.75 -8.96 12.73
N ASP A 81 9.33 -8.43 13.81
CA ASP A 81 10.11 -9.22 14.79
C ASP A 81 9.32 -10.40 15.39
N GLY A 82 7.98 -10.31 15.45
CA GLY A 82 7.10 -11.39 15.91
C GLY A 82 6.76 -12.42 14.84
N THR A 83 6.97 -12.11 13.56
CA THR A 83 6.60 -12.93 12.40
C THR A 83 7.69 -12.95 11.30
N PRO A 84 8.98 -13.14 11.65
CA PRO A 84 10.07 -12.94 10.71
C PRO A 84 9.97 -13.91 9.52
N GLY A 85 9.98 -13.35 8.31
CA GLY A 85 9.91 -14.08 7.04
C GLY A 85 8.52 -14.53 6.61
N GLN A 86 7.45 -14.23 7.36
CA GLN A 86 6.10 -14.67 6.97
C GLN A 86 5.66 -14.10 5.63
N GLY A 87 6.04 -12.85 5.33
CA GLY A 87 5.80 -12.23 4.05
C GLY A 87 6.44 -13.02 2.91
N ALA A 88 7.69 -13.46 3.07
CA ALA A 88 8.38 -14.30 2.10
C ALA A 88 7.77 -15.72 2.00
N ASP A 89 7.38 -16.30 3.15
CA ASP A 89 6.71 -17.60 3.21
C ASP A 89 5.41 -17.61 2.40
N PHE A 90 4.61 -16.53 2.47
CA PHE A 90 3.41 -16.36 1.66
C PHE A 90 3.68 -16.56 0.16
N PHE A 91 4.72 -15.91 -0.38
CA PHE A 91 5.12 -16.09 -1.79
C PHE A 91 5.78 -17.45 -2.05
N ASN A 92 6.36 -18.09 -1.04
CA ASN A 92 6.96 -19.42 -1.14
C ASN A 92 5.94 -20.55 -1.23
N TYR A 93 4.72 -20.33 -0.75
CA TYR A 93 3.61 -21.28 -0.90
C TYR A 93 2.90 -21.22 -2.26
N ASN A 94 3.61 -20.79 -3.32
CA ASN A 94 3.09 -20.64 -4.69
C ASN A 94 1.87 -19.71 -4.82
N ILE A 95 1.69 -18.81 -3.85
CA ILE A 95 0.72 -17.73 -4.00
C ILE A 95 1.39 -16.59 -4.75
N SER A 96 0.74 -16.16 -5.82
CA SER A 96 1.13 -14.96 -6.54
C SER A 96 0.05 -13.90 -6.38
N LEU A 97 0.46 -12.67 -6.10
CA LEU A 97 -0.48 -11.59 -5.78
C LEU A 97 -1.41 -11.24 -6.95
N ASP A 98 -1.05 -11.58 -8.18
CA ASP A 98 -1.90 -11.39 -9.36
C ASP A 98 -3.09 -12.36 -9.44
N GLN A 99 -3.15 -13.38 -8.59
CA GLN A 99 -4.30 -14.28 -8.47
C GLN A 99 -5.50 -13.58 -7.80
N PHE A 100 -5.25 -12.54 -7.00
CA PHE A 100 -6.27 -11.76 -6.30
C PHE A 100 -6.96 -10.75 -7.22
N THR A 101 -7.69 -11.23 -8.22
CA THR A 101 -8.28 -10.40 -9.29
C THR A 101 -9.26 -9.33 -8.81
N CYS A 102 -9.92 -9.54 -7.67
CA CYS A 102 -10.85 -8.58 -7.06
C CYS A 102 -10.20 -7.64 -6.04
N LEU A 103 -8.88 -7.68 -5.87
CA LEU A 103 -8.17 -6.90 -4.86
C LEU A 103 -8.33 -5.40 -5.09
N LYS A 104 -8.87 -4.70 -4.09
CA LYS A 104 -9.07 -3.25 -4.09
C LYS A 104 -8.04 -2.52 -3.27
N ALA A 105 -7.47 -3.17 -2.26
CA ALA A 105 -6.49 -2.58 -1.37
C ALA A 105 -5.39 -3.59 -1.02
N LEU A 106 -4.13 -3.17 -1.20
CA LEU A 106 -2.94 -3.96 -0.87
C LEU A 106 -2.05 -3.19 0.09
N THR A 107 -1.71 -3.81 1.21
CA THR A 107 -0.73 -3.29 2.18
C THR A 107 0.41 -4.29 2.30
N LEU A 108 1.63 -3.86 2.03
CA LEU A 108 2.86 -4.58 2.37
C LEU A 108 3.59 -3.76 3.42
N SER A 109 4.01 -4.37 4.53
CA SER A 109 4.74 -3.61 5.56
C SER A 109 5.90 -4.38 6.18
N SER A 110 6.99 -3.67 6.43
CA SER A 110 8.24 -4.20 7.00
C SER A 110 8.85 -5.36 6.19
N MET A 111 8.58 -5.39 4.88
CA MET A 111 9.00 -6.49 3.99
C MET A 111 10.27 -6.16 3.22
N GLU A 112 11.17 -7.13 3.16
CA GLU A 112 12.32 -7.14 2.26
C GLU A 112 11.91 -7.64 0.86
N TRP A 113 12.21 -6.87 -0.19
CA TRP A 113 11.81 -7.20 -1.56
C TRP A 113 12.72 -8.29 -2.15
N HIS A 114 12.23 -9.52 -2.16
CA HIS A 114 12.88 -10.62 -2.85
C HIS A 114 12.40 -10.77 -4.32
N SER A 115 13.01 -11.69 -5.06
CA SER A 115 12.79 -11.89 -6.51
C SER A 115 11.31 -12.00 -6.92
N LYS A 116 10.48 -12.73 -6.15
CA LYS A 116 9.05 -12.85 -6.43
C LYS A 116 8.25 -11.56 -6.22
N ILE A 117 8.59 -10.75 -5.21
CA ILE A 117 7.98 -9.43 -5.00
C ILE A 117 8.37 -8.51 -6.16
N ASP A 118 9.65 -8.51 -6.51
CA ASP A 118 10.18 -7.79 -7.67
C ASP A 118 9.45 -8.17 -8.96
N GLU A 119 9.28 -9.46 -9.23
CA GLU A 119 8.58 -9.98 -10.40
C GLU A 119 7.11 -9.55 -10.41
N PHE A 120 6.44 -9.66 -9.26
CA PHE A 120 5.07 -9.18 -9.11
C PHE A 120 4.96 -7.69 -9.42
N PHE A 121 5.79 -6.82 -8.85
CA PHE A 121 5.72 -5.40 -9.13
C PHE A 121 6.17 -5.03 -10.56
N SER A 122 7.03 -5.84 -11.17
CA SER A 122 7.50 -5.61 -12.53
C SER A 122 6.48 -6.02 -13.60
N PHE A 123 5.67 -7.05 -13.34
CA PHE A 123 4.77 -7.66 -14.34
C PHE A 123 3.38 -7.97 -13.81
N GLY A 124 3.27 -8.53 -12.60
CA GLY A 124 2.02 -9.04 -12.03
C GLY A 124 1.04 -7.95 -11.60
N ILE A 125 1.53 -6.81 -11.10
CA ILE A 125 0.69 -5.76 -10.51
C ILE A 125 -0.33 -5.18 -11.52
N GLN A 126 -0.01 -5.18 -12.81
CA GLN A 126 -0.92 -4.70 -13.85
C GLN A 126 -2.21 -5.52 -13.98
N LYS A 127 -2.21 -6.77 -13.50
CA LYS A 127 -3.40 -7.64 -13.47
C LYS A 127 -4.39 -7.21 -12.38
N LEU A 128 -3.98 -6.37 -11.42
CA LEU A 128 -4.84 -5.88 -10.35
C LEU A 128 -5.69 -4.67 -10.80
N HIS A 129 -6.57 -4.90 -11.78
CA HIS A 129 -7.40 -3.85 -12.41
C HIS A 129 -8.40 -3.17 -11.47
N HIS A 130 -8.62 -3.73 -10.27
CA HIS A 130 -9.50 -3.18 -9.24
C HIS A 130 -8.75 -2.47 -8.11
N LEU A 131 -7.41 -2.44 -8.15
CA LEU A 131 -6.61 -1.85 -7.09
C LEU A 131 -6.81 -0.33 -7.03
N THR A 132 -7.34 0.13 -5.90
CA THR A 132 -7.60 1.56 -5.61
C THR A 132 -6.68 2.11 -4.54
N TYR A 133 -6.13 1.25 -3.70
CA TYR A 133 -5.28 1.62 -2.57
C TYR A 133 -4.04 0.72 -2.54
N LEU A 134 -2.86 1.34 -2.51
CA LEU A 134 -1.59 0.66 -2.32
C LEU A 134 -0.83 1.31 -1.16
N LYS A 135 -0.40 0.51 -0.19
CA LYS A 135 0.45 0.94 0.90
C LYS A 135 1.70 0.06 0.97
N LEU A 136 2.86 0.68 0.79
CA LEU A 136 4.18 0.07 0.97
C LEU A 136 4.82 0.79 2.16
N ASP A 137 4.94 0.11 3.30
CA ASP A 137 5.34 0.75 4.55
C ASP A 137 6.53 0.08 5.19
N ASP A 138 7.65 0.81 5.26
CA ASP A 138 8.92 0.28 5.74
C ASP A 138 9.39 -0.92 4.93
N CYS A 139 9.20 -0.87 3.61
CA CYS A 139 9.73 -1.89 2.71
C CYS A 139 11.14 -1.54 2.25
N TYR A 140 11.91 -2.56 1.84
CA TYR A 140 13.30 -2.39 1.42
C TYR A 140 13.52 -3.04 0.05
N PHE A 141 14.04 -2.28 -0.92
CA PHE A 141 14.56 -2.90 -2.15
C PHE A 141 15.86 -3.62 -1.82
N ILE A 142 16.05 -4.85 -2.33
CA ILE A 142 17.36 -5.55 -2.26
C ILE A 142 18.22 -5.20 -3.48
N ASN A 143 17.61 -4.76 -4.58
CA ASN A 143 18.29 -4.57 -5.85
C ASN A 143 18.72 -3.11 -6.07
N ASP A 144 20.02 -2.92 -6.35
CA ASP A 144 20.63 -1.62 -6.72
C ASP A 144 20.34 -1.20 -8.18
N ASP A 145 19.58 -2.00 -8.95
CA ASP A 145 19.23 -1.64 -10.33
C ASP A 145 18.19 -0.51 -10.38
N VAL A 146 18.72 0.69 -10.65
CA VAL A 146 17.96 1.93 -10.89
C VAL A 146 16.88 1.78 -11.96
N ASN A 147 17.17 1.08 -13.06
CA ASN A 147 16.22 0.93 -14.16
C ASN A 147 15.05 0.05 -13.75
N LYS A 148 15.33 -1.03 -13.01
CA LYS A 148 14.30 -1.92 -12.47
C LYS A 148 13.41 -1.19 -11.46
N THR A 149 14.00 -0.43 -10.54
CA THR A 149 13.24 0.36 -9.56
C THR A 149 12.34 1.38 -10.24
N ARG A 150 12.86 2.07 -11.27
CA ARG A 150 12.05 3.01 -12.07
C ARG A 150 10.92 2.30 -12.82
N GLN A 151 11.18 1.14 -13.41
CA GLN A 151 10.15 0.34 -14.07
C GLN A 151 9.02 0.00 -13.11
N ILE A 152 9.33 -0.47 -11.89
CA ILE A 152 8.35 -0.78 -10.84
C ILE A 152 7.49 0.44 -10.50
N ILE A 153 8.12 1.61 -10.32
CA ILE A 153 7.41 2.86 -10.04
C ILE A 153 6.47 3.21 -11.19
N ASP A 154 6.92 3.07 -12.44
CA ASP A 154 6.08 3.31 -13.62
C ASP A 154 4.93 2.30 -13.75
N GLN A 155 5.13 1.04 -13.36
CA GLN A 155 4.05 0.05 -13.27
C GLN A 155 2.99 0.49 -12.25
N ILE A 156 3.40 0.89 -11.05
CA ILE A 156 2.48 1.37 -10.01
C ILE A 156 1.74 2.64 -10.48
N TRP A 157 2.46 3.59 -11.09
CA TRP A 157 1.87 4.86 -11.56
C TRP A 157 0.88 4.68 -12.71
N SER A 158 1.02 3.62 -13.52
CA SER A 158 0.16 3.34 -14.66
C SER A 158 -1.13 2.58 -14.28
N LEU A 159 -1.30 2.17 -13.02
CA LEU A 159 -2.50 1.48 -12.58
C LEU A 159 -3.76 2.35 -12.76
N PRO A 160 -4.76 1.91 -13.54
CA PRO A 160 -5.84 2.77 -14.02
C PRO A 160 -6.83 3.21 -12.93
N LYS A 161 -6.90 2.48 -11.81
CA LYS A 161 -7.84 2.76 -10.71
C LYS A 161 -7.14 3.14 -9.40
N LEU A 162 -5.81 3.25 -9.39
CA LEU A 162 -5.08 3.56 -8.16
C LEU A 162 -5.36 5.00 -7.73
N ILE A 163 -6.13 5.17 -6.67
CA ILE A 163 -6.56 6.48 -6.14
C ILE A 163 -5.63 6.93 -5.02
N CYS A 164 -5.16 6.01 -4.19
CA CYS A 164 -4.32 6.29 -3.02
C CYS A 164 -3.05 5.45 -3.05
N CYS A 165 -1.91 6.10 -2.90
CA CYS A 165 -0.61 5.46 -2.78
C CYS A 165 0.13 6.00 -1.57
N TYR A 166 0.55 5.10 -0.68
CA TYR A 166 1.46 5.37 0.42
C TYR A 166 2.79 4.68 0.10
N TRP A 167 3.85 5.46 0.00
CA TRP A 167 5.20 5.01 -0.34
C TRP A 167 6.16 5.32 0.79
N ASN A 168 6.59 4.29 1.50
CA ASN A 168 7.70 4.31 2.43
C ASN A 168 8.56 3.08 2.11
N VAL A 169 9.26 3.16 0.98
CA VAL A 169 10.20 2.13 0.52
C VAL A 169 11.58 2.74 0.51
N LYS A 170 12.51 2.08 1.21
CA LYS A 170 13.92 2.45 1.28
C LYS A 170 14.67 1.68 0.20
N PRO A 171 15.37 2.36 -0.73
CA PRO A 171 16.29 1.68 -1.63
C PRO A 171 17.47 1.10 -0.84
N TYR A 172 18.15 0.11 -1.41
CA TYR A 172 19.45 -0.34 -0.92
C TYR A 172 20.50 0.72 -1.31
N GLY A 173 21.40 1.06 -0.38
CA GLY A 173 22.43 2.09 -0.59
C GLY A 173 21.96 3.54 -0.42
N ASP A 174 22.76 4.48 -0.93
CA ASP A 174 22.52 5.93 -0.88
C ASP A 174 21.52 6.42 -1.96
N ASP A 175 20.81 5.49 -2.59
CA ASP A 175 19.93 5.78 -3.72
C ASP A 175 18.60 6.41 -3.28
N TYR A 176 17.90 7.01 -4.24
CA TYR A 176 16.78 7.91 -3.98
C TYR A 176 15.48 7.36 -4.56
N PHE A 177 14.32 7.87 -4.09
CA PHE A 177 13.06 7.63 -4.80
C PHE A 177 13.18 8.17 -6.24
N TYR A 178 12.99 7.29 -7.22
CA TYR A 178 13.03 7.65 -8.63
C TYR A 178 11.70 8.24 -9.09
N LEU A 179 11.78 9.38 -9.79
CA LEU A 179 10.57 9.98 -10.36
C LEU A 179 9.95 9.07 -11.44
N PRO A 180 8.62 8.93 -11.47
CA PRO A 180 7.92 8.23 -12.54
C PRO A 180 8.14 8.94 -13.88
N THR A 181 8.31 8.16 -14.94
CA THR A 181 8.37 8.64 -16.32
C THR A 181 6.97 8.72 -16.93
N VAL A 182 6.03 7.89 -16.45
CA VAL A 182 4.63 7.86 -16.90
C VAL A 182 3.75 8.83 -16.11
N VAL A 183 2.63 9.24 -16.72
CA VAL A 183 1.64 10.10 -16.07
C VAL A 183 0.55 9.23 -15.45
N SER A 184 0.26 9.42 -14.17
CA SER A 184 -0.89 8.80 -13.52
C SER A 184 -2.10 9.72 -13.61
N LEU A 185 -3.17 9.22 -14.23
CA LEU A 185 -4.46 9.92 -14.31
C LEU A 185 -5.43 9.53 -13.19
N SER A 186 -5.11 8.49 -12.42
CA SER A 186 -6.01 7.95 -11.37
C SER A 186 -5.67 8.48 -9.97
N LEU A 187 -4.40 8.76 -9.70
CA LEU A 187 -3.92 9.11 -8.37
C LEU A 187 -4.51 10.44 -7.88
N GLN A 188 -5.13 10.41 -6.70
CA GLN A 188 -5.70 11.57 -6.02
C GLN A 188 -5.04 11.82 -4.67
N ASN A 189 -4.52 10.78 -4.02
CA ASN A 189 -3.85 10.84 -2.73
C ASN A 189 -2.48 10.18 -2.84
N LEU A 190 -1.44 10.92 -2.46
CA LEU A 190 -0.07 10.42 -2.48
C LEU A 190 0.64 10.83 -1.19
N TYR A 191 1.16 9.83 -0.49
CA TYR A 191 2.05 10.02 0.63
C TYR A 191 3.40 9.40 0.32
N ILE A 192 4.49 10.15 0.50
CA ILE A 192 5.85 9.66 0.28
C ILE A 192 6.72 9.99 1.49
N LYS A 193 7.26 8.95 2.15
CA LYS A 193 8.12 9.08 3.32
C LYS A 193 9.58 9.15 2.91
N ASN A 194 10.31 10.06 3.55
CA ASN A 194 11.74 10.31 3.40
C ASN A 194 12.21 10.43 1.94
N PRO A 195 11.53 11.18 1.05
CA PRO A 195 12.07 11.39 -0.28
C PRO A 195 13.28 12.32 -0.19
N GLU A 196 14.42 11.88 -0.71
CA GLU A 196 15.62 12.70 -0.83
C GLU A 196 15.60 13.56 -2.10
N TRP A 197 14.50 14.28 -2.30
CA TRP A 197 14.30 15.10 -3.49
C TRP A 197 14.76 16.53 -3.28
N LYS A 198 15.19 17.17 -4.38
CA LYS A 198 15.17 18.62 -4.47
C LYS A 198 13.77 19.08 -4.90
N PHE A 199 13.54 20.38 -4.80
CA PHE A 199 12.22 20.94 -5.09
C PHE A 199 11.77 20.78 -6.56
N LYS A 200 12.72 20.74 -7.49
CA LYS A 200 12.45 20.57 -8.93
C LYS A 200 11.81 19.21 -9.20
N GLU A 201 12.21 18.20 -8.45
CA GLU A 201 11.73 16.84 -8.53
C GLU A 201 10.29 16.74 -8.01
N LEU A 202 9.97 17.43 -6.91
CA LEU A 202 8.58 17.57 -6.46
C LEU A 202 7.70 18.21 -7.56
N SER A 203 8.18 19.30 -8.18
CA SER A 203 7.43 19.94 -9.26
C SER A 203 7.21 19.00 -10.44
N ARG A 204 8.24 18.20 -10.80
CA ARG A 204 8.14 17.17 -11.85
C ARG A 204 7.17 16.06 -11.49
N LEU A 205 7.18 15.59 -10.24
CA LEU A 205 6.23 14.58 -9.75
C LEU A 205 4.79 15.05 -9.91
N LEU A 206 4.50 16.30 -9.55
CA LEU A 206 3.16 16.87 -9.62
C LEU A 206 2.67 17.02 -11.08
N VAL A 207 3.58 17.29 -12.04
CA VAL A 207 3.24 17.22 -13.47
C VAL A 207 2.88 15.80 -13.92
N LYS A 208 3.44 14.77 -13.27
CA LYS A 208 3.14 13.36 -13.55
C LYS A 208 1.90 12.84 -12.82
N THR A 209 1.26 13.65 -11.98
CA THR A 209 0.04 13.29 -11.25
C THR A 209 -1.00 14.43 -11.31
N PRO A 210 -1.49 14.78 -12.51
CA PRO A 210 -2.34 15.96 -12.72
C PRO A 210 -3.65 15.97 -11.91
N ASN A 211 -4.17 14.80 -11.52
CA ASN A 211 -5.41 14.68 -10.73
C ASN A 211 -5.16 14.59 -9.21
N LEU A 212 -3.92 14.83 -8.77
CA LEU A 212 -3.56 14.75 -7.37
C LEU A 212 -4.25 15.87 -6.58
N GLN A 213 -5.00 15.48 -5.56
CA GLN A 213 -5.73 16.40 -4.67
C GLN A 213 -5.01 16.56 -3.33
N TYR A 214 -4.40 15.49 -2.83
CA TYR A 214 -3.73 15.45 -1.54
C TYR A 214 -2.32 14.90 -1.72
N PHE A 215 -1.34 15.73 -1.39
CA PHE A 215 0.06 15.30 -1.33
C PHE A 215 0.61 15.53 0.08
N SER A 216 1.24 14.49 0.63
CA SER A 216 1.91 14.56 1.92
C SER A 216 3.29 13.93 1.82
N THR A 217 4.28 14.54 2.48
CA THR A 217 5.61 13.96 2.56
C THR A 217 6.31 14.32 3.86
N GLU A 218 7.16 13.42 4.34
CA GLU A 218 8.05 13.58 5.48
C GLU A 218 9.49 13.57 4.99
N PHE A 219 10.23 14.66 5.15
CA PHE A 219 11.64 14.73 4.78
C PHE A 219 12.53 14.28 5.94
N SER A 220 13.51 13.42 5.65
CA SER A 220 14.60 13.09 6.56
C SER A 220 15.64 14.22 6.61
N HIS A 221 16.50 14.16 7.63
CA HIS A 221 17.46 15.19 8.05
C HIS A 221 18.40 15.73 6.95
N PHE A 222 18.56 15.01 5.83
CA PHE A 222 19.48 15.36 4.73
C PHE A 222 18.92 16.38 3.73
N ALA A 223 17.67 16.82 3.87
CA ALA A 223 17.05 17.83 3.00
C ALA A 223 17.55 19.28 3.24
N TYR A 224 18.85 19.45 3.49
CA TYR A 224 19.55 20.72 3.80
C TYR A 224 19.34 21.82 2.74
N ASN A 225 18.88 21.45 1.53
CA ASN A 225 18.75 22.33 0.37
C ASN A 225 17.40 23.02 0.20
N PHE A 226 16.42 22.82 1.10
CA PHE A 226 15.12 23.50 0.99
C PHE A 226 15.15 24.99 1.40
N ASN A 227 16.21 25.47 2.08
CA ASN A 227 16.05 26.62 2.97
C ASN A 227 16.38 28.02 2.42
N ASN A 228 17.26 28.22 1.43
CA ASN A 228 17.78 29.58 1.19
C ASN A 228 17.38 30.30 -0.11
N ASP A 229 17.32 29.69 -1.30
CA ASP A 229 17.16 30.49 -2.54
C ASP A 229 15.81 30.40 -3.26
N ASN A 230 14.89 29.51 -2.84
CA ASN A 230 13.71 29.20 -3.67
C ASN A 230 12.34 29.50 -3.05
N LYS A 231 12.23 29.94 -1.78
CA LYS A 231 10.93 30.13 -1.09
C LYS A 231 9.91 31.04 -1.80
N ASN A 232 10.36 32.00 -2.61
CA ASN A 232 9.47 32.92 -3.34
C ASN A 232 9.08 32.39 -4.73
N LYS A 233 10.00 31.75 -5.46
CA LYS A 233 9.69 31.06 -6.74
C LYS A 233 8.81 29.82 -6.52
N THR A 234 8.97 29.15 -5.38
CA THR A 234 8.20 27.95 -4.99
C THR A 234 6.73 28.24 -4.74
N LYS A 235 6.38 29.40 -4.15
CA LYS A 235 4.99 29.83 -3.97
C LYS A 235 4.26 29.97 -5.31
N THR A 236 4.90 30.57 -6.31
CA THR A 236 4.31 30.78 -7.64
C THR A 236 4.11 29.47 -8.41
N SER A 237 5.07 28.54 -8.38
CA SER A 237 4.95 27.26 -9.11
C SER A 237 3.96 26.29 -8.48
N LEU A 238 3.82 26.28 -7.14
CA LEU A 238 2.84 25.44 -6.45
C LEU A 238 1.42 26.02 -6.47
N ARG A 239 1.27 27.35 -6.57
CA ARG A 239 -0.04 28.02 -6.66
C ARG A 239 -0.86 27.62 -7.88
N ASN A 240 -0.20 27.19 -8.96
CA ASN A 240 -0.86 26.82 -10.21
C ASN A 240 -1.21 25.32 -10.28
N LEU A 241 -0.97 24.56 -9.21
CA LEU A 241 -1.27 23.13 -9.18
C LEU A 241 -2.68 22.88 -8.61
N PRO A 242 -3.43 21.89 -9.13
CA PRO A 242 -4.78 21.56 -8.71
C PRO A 242 -4.85 20.83 -7.35
N LEU A 243 -3.89 21.07 -6.46
CA LEU A 243 -3.81 20.42 -5.14
C LEU A 243 -4.77 21.07 -4.15
N LYS A 244 -5.68 20.29 -3.58
CA LYS A 244 -6.51 20.72 -2.45
C LYS A 244 -5.68 20.90 -1.18
N ARG A 245 -4.72 20.01 -0.93
CA ARG A 245 -3.86 20.06 0.27
C ARG A 245 -2.44 19.60 -0.01
N LEU A 246 -1.48 20.34 0.53
CA LEU A 246 -0.05 20.05 0.50
C LEU A 246 0.49 20.04 1.94
N LYS A 247 0.91 18.86 2.42
CA LYS A 247 1.53 18.71 3.75
C LYS A 247 3.02 18.36 3.59
N LEU A 248 3.89 19.23 4.10
CA LEU A 248 5.35 19.00 4.12
C LEU A 248 5.80 18.94 5.58
N THR A 249 6.25 17.78 6.03
CA THR A 249 6.76 17.57 7.40
C THR A 249 8.27 17.41 7.34
N TYR A 250 9.01 18.08 8.24
CA TYR A 250 10.46 17.96 8.35
C TYR A 250 10.83 17.38 9.72
N LEU A 251 11.54 16.25 9.72
CA LEU A 251 12.03 15.60 10.94
C LEU A 251 13.44 16.11 11.27
N TRP A 252 13.56 16.97 12.27
CA TRP A 252 14.84 17.49 12.77
C TRP A 252 15.33 16.65 13.94
N SER A 253 16.62 16.30 13.97
CA SER A 253 17.23 15.44 15.01
C SER A 253 17.33 16.11 16.39
N GLN A 254 16.84 17.33 16.54
CA GLN A 254 16.76 18.04 17.82
C GLN A 254 15.30 18.39 18.15
N ASN A 255 14.54 17.41 18.66
CA ASN A 255 13.34 17.53 19.50
C ASN A 255 12.27 18.60 19.17
N ILE A 256 12.15 19.06 17.92
CA ILE A 256 11.08 19.98 17.51
C ILE A 256 10.57 19.54 16.13
N ASP A 257 9.46 18.81 16.12
CA ASP A 257 8.66 18.58 14.91
C ASP A 257 8.16 19.93 14.39
N LYS A 258 8.77 20.42 13.30
CA LYS A 258 8.23 21.55 12.54
C LYS A 258 7.48 20.99 11.33
N SER A 259 6.17 20.79 11.49
CA SER A 259 5.29 20.55 10.35
C SER A 259 4.91 21.89 9.72
N PHE A 260 5.11 22.02 8.40
CA PHE A 260 4.59 23.13 7.63
C PHE A 260 3.34 22.63 6.89
N GLU A 261 2.18 22.91 7.46
CA GLU A 261 0.92 22.65 6.79
C GLU A 261 0.55 23.86 5.92
N TYR A 262 0.70 23.72 4.60
CA TYR A 262 0.15 24.68 3.67
C TYR A 262 -1.32 24.31 3.40
N ASN A 263 -2.22 24.89 4.18
CA ASN A 263 -3.60 25.03 3.74
C ASN A 263 -3.61 26.06 2.61
N ALA A 264 -3.63 25.60 1.36
CA ALA A 264 -3.93 26.48 0.24
C ALA A 264 -5.37 26.99 0.42
N LYS A 265 -5.55 28.10 1.14
CA LYS A 265 -6.77 28.90 1.06
C LYS A 265 -6.80 29.47 -0.36
N PHE A 266 -7.49 28.79 -1.25
CA PHE A 266 -7.86 29.31 -2.54
C PHE A 266 -8.77 30.53 -2.30
N ILE A 267 -8.24 31.73 -2.50
CA ILE A 267 -9.06 32.89 -2.77
C ILE A 267 -9.54 32.69 -4.21
N LEU A 268 -10.71 32.06 -4.36
CA LEU A 268 -11.46 32.04 -5.61
C LEU A 268 -11.73 33.50 -6.00
N PHE A 269 -11.04 34.02 -7.01
CA PHE A 269 -11.57 35.14 -7.76
C PHE A 269 -12.75 34.61 -8.57
N LYS A 270 -13.95 35.11 -8.26
CA LYS A 270 -15.12 35.10 -9.14
C LYS A 270 -14.70 35.65 -10.51
N TYR A 271 -15.04 34.95 -11.59
CA TYR A 271 -15.87 35.43 -12.70
C TYR A 271 -16.47 34.23 -13.43
#